data_AF-A0A496S8L6-F1
#
_entry.id   AF-A0A496S8L6-F1
#
_cell.length_a   1.000
_cell.length_b   1.000
_cell.length_c   1.000
_cell.angle_alpha   90.00
_cell.angle_beta   90.00
_cell.angle_gamma   90.00
#
_symmetry.space_group_name_H-M   'P 1'
#
loop_
_entity.id
_entity.type
_entity.pdbx_description
1 polymer ?
#
loop_
_entity_poly.entity_id
_entity_poly.type
_entity_poly.pdbx_seq_one_letter_code
_entity_poly.pdbx_strand_id
1 'polypeptide(L)'
;QAKLKFSIALDPQVWSPDKGDGVTFEICVKENGTEKLLFSKYIDPKHNPEERKWNDFGGDLSGYAGKNIKLIFSTLPGPNNDTSWDWAWWGAPMIVGG
;
A
#
# COMPACT_ATOMS: atom_id res chain seq x y z
N GLN A 1 -2.31 7.82 20.88
CA GLN A 1 -2.64 6.61 20.05
C GLN A 1 -1.67 6.56 18.88
N ALA A 2 -1.11 5.39 18.55
CA ALA A 2 -0.12 5.22 17.49
C ALA A 2 -0.78 4.85 16.16
N LYS A 3 -0.39 5.50 15.06
CA LYS A 3 -0.94 5.27 13.72
C LYS A 3 0.17 5.28 12.68
N LEU A 4 0.08 4.38 11.70
CA LEU A 4 0.86 4.46 10.47
C LEU A 4 0.14 5.38 9.49
N LYS A 5 0.85 6.34 8.90
CA LYS A 5 0.41 7.16 7.76
C LYS A 5 1.29 6.88 6.57
N PHE A 6 0.70 6.82 5.39
CA PHE A 6 1.40 6.56 4.13
C PHE A 6 0.49 6.93 2.95
N SER A 7 1.08 7.00 1.77
CA SER A 7 0.35 7.16 0.52
C SER A 7 0.75 6.06 -0.47
N ILE A 8 -0.11 5.77 -1.43
CA ILE A 8 0.20 4.87 -2.56
C ILE A 8 -0.15 5.56 -3.88
N ALA A 9 0.61 5.24 -4.93
CA ALA A 9 0.34 5.73 -6.28
C ALA A 9 0.97 4.79 -7.32
N LEU A 10 0.46 4.85 -8.55
CA LEU A 10 1.17 4.39 -9.74
C LEU A 10 1.74 5.58 -10.50
N ASP A 11 2.87 5.38 -11.15
CA ASP A 11 3.53 6.37 -12.00
C ASP A 11 2.54 6.89 -13.08
N PRO A 12 2.44 8.22 -13.32
CA PRO A 12 1.57 8.76 -14.34
C PRO A 12 1.75 8.18 -15.75
N GLN A 13 2.94 7.68 -16.06
CA GLN A 13 3.25 7.07 -17.37
C GLN A 13 2.51 5.75 -17.62
N VAL A 14 1.96 5.11 -16.58
CA VAL A 14 1.28 3.81 -16.70
C VAL A 14 -0.25 3.91 -16.64
N TRP A 15 -0.83 5.10 -16.66
CA TRP A 15 -2.29 5.30 -16.58
C TRP A 15 -3.03 5.11 -17.90
N SER A 16 -2.33 4.86 -19.01
CA SER A 16 -2.96 4.73 -20.33
C SER A 16 -3.69 3.38 -20.49
N PRO A 17 -4.79 3.30 -21.27
CA PRO A 17 -5.57 2.08 -21.45
C PRO A 17 -4.81 0.86 -21.99
N ASP A 18 -3.67 1.04 -22.65
CA ASP A 18 -2.81 -0.02 -23.18
C ASP A 18 -1.79 -0.57 -22.15
N LYS A 19 -1.81 -0.06 -20.91
CA LYS A 19 -0.89 -0.44 -19.83
C LYS A 19 -1.49 -1.47 -18.88
N GLY A 20 -0.73 -1.80 -17.83
CA GLY A 20 -0.94 -2.88 -16.86
C GLY A 20 -2.33 -2.96 -16.24
N ASP A 21 -2.53 -3.97 -15.42
CA ASP A 21 -3.82 -4.34 -14.85
C ASP A 21 -3.97 -3.93 -13.38
N GLY A 22 -3.29 -2.86 -12.98
CA GLY A 22 -3.35 -2.31 -11.63
C GLY A 22 -2.45 -3.07 -10.64
N VAL A 23 -2.40 -2.57 -9.41
CA VAL A 23 -1.47 -3.06 -8.38
C VAL A 23 -2.17 -3.18 -7.04
N THR A 24 -1.84 -4.24 -6.30
CA THR A 24 -2.29 -4.41 -4.91
C THR A 24 -1.19 -4.02 -3.94
N PHE A 25 -1.50 -3.10 -3.04
CA PHE A 25 -0.62 -2.66 -1.97
C PHE A 25 -1.06 -3.28 -0.65
N GLU A 26 -0.15 -3.97 0.02
CA GLU A 26 -0.43 -4.59 1.33
C GLU A 26 0.56 -4.14 2.39
N ILE A 27 0.06 -4.03 3.62
CA ILE A 27 0.89 -3.87 4.81
C ILE A 27 0.51 -4.94 5.81
N CYS A 28 1.49 -5.74 6.21
CA CYS A 28 1.35 -6.70 7.30
C CYS A 28 2.12 -6.25 8.54
N VAL A 29 1.58 -6.56 9.71
CA VAL A 29 2.28 -6.46 10.99
C VAL A 29 2.71 -7.86 11.41
N LYS A 30 3.99 -8.04 11.68
CA LYS A 30 4.55 -9.28 12.21
C LYS A 30 5.02 -9.10 13.65
N GLU A 31 4.44 -9.89 14.55
CA GLU A 31 4.71 -9.92 15.99
C GLU A 31 4.91 -11.38 16.41
N ASN A 32 6.03 -11.70 17.06
CA ASN A 32 6.31 -13.04 17.60
C ASN A 32 6.08 -14.20 16.60
N GLY A 33 6.42 -13.97 15.32
CA GLY A 33 6.26 -14.96 14.25
C GLY A 33 4.85 -15.02 13.64
N THR A 34 3.85 -14.40 14.26
CA THR A 34 2.51 -14.27 13.68
C THR A 34 2.44 -13.03 12.80
N GLU A 35 1.92 -13.19 11.60
CA GLU A 35 1.71 -12.11 10.64
C GLU A 35 0.21 -11.81 10.52
N LYS A 36 -0.14 -10.53 10.55
CA LYS A 36 -1.52 -10.05 10.44
C LYS A 36 -1.60 -8.94 9.41
N LEU A 37 -2.57 -9.03 8.52
CA LEU A 37 -2.86 -7.98 7.55
C LEU A 37 -3.36 -6.72 8.27
N LEU A 38 -2.69 -5.60 8.06
CA LEU A 38 -3.07 -4.28 8.58
C LEU A 38 -3.80 -3.45 7.51
N PHE A 39 -3.40 -3.59 6.25
CA PHE A 39 -3.94 -2.84 5.12
C PHE A 39 -3.82 -3.66 3.83
N SER A 40 -4.84 -3.62 2.99
CA SER A 40 -4.78 -4.10 1.61
C SER A 40 -5.64 -3.20 0.73
N LYS A 41 -5.08 -2.71 -0.38
CA LYS A 41 -5.79 -1.86 -1.34
C LYS A 41 -5.25 -2.10 -2.74
N TYR A 42 -6.14 -2.50 -3.63
CA TYR A 42 -5.92 -2.49 -5.06
C TYR A 42 -6.24 -1.12 -5.65
N ILE A 43 -5.39 -0.62 -6.55
CA ILE A 43 -5.63 0.58 -7.36
C ILE A 43 -5.39 0.28 -8.84
N ASP A 44 -6.18 0.93 -9.68
CA ASP A 44 -6.14 0.84 -11.14
C ASP A 44 -6.45 2.22 -11.73
N PRO A 45 -5.46 3.13 -11.74
CA PRO A 45 -5.66 4.50 -12.22
C PRO A 45 -5.98 4.59 -13.72
N LYS A 46 -5.75 3.51 -14.47
CA LYS A 46 -6.15 3.41 -15.87
C LYS A 46 -7.68 3.41 -15.99
N HIS A 47 -8.36 2.56 -15.23
CA HIS A 47 -9.82 2.49 -15.24
C HIS A 47 -10.49 3.48 -14.26
N ASN A 48 -9.77 3.91 -13.21
CA ASN A 48 -10.29 4.79 -12.16
C ASN A 48 -9.50 6.12 -12.12
N PRO A 49 -9.92 7.15 -12.88
CA PRO A 49 -9.21 8.43 -12.92
C PRO A 49 -9.05 9.12 -11.56
N GLU A 50 -9.95 8.86 -10.61
CA GLU A 50 -9.86 9.39 -9.25
C GLU A 50 -8.62 8.91 -8.47
N GLU A 51 -8.05 7.76 -8.87
CA GLU A 51 -6.85 7.17 -8.28
C GLU A 51 -5.55 7.73 -8.89
N ARG A 52 -5.63 8.61 -9.91
CA ARG A 52 -4.50 9.26 -10.62
C ARG A 52 -3.84 10.38 -9.80
N LYS A 53 -3.47 10.05 -8.57
CA LYS A 53 -2.86 10.93 -7.58
C LYS A 53 -2.20 10.08 -6.50
N TRP A 54 -1.51 10.73 -5.57
CA TRP A 54 -1.22 10.11 -4.29
C TRP A 54 -2.53 9.84 -3.55
N ASN A 55 -2.74 8.59 -3.16
CA ASN A 55 -3.89 8.16 -2.38
C ASN A 55 -3.42 7.93 -0.94
N ASP A 56 -3.91 8.76 -0.01
CA ASP A 56 -3.46 8.75 1.38
C ASP A 56 -4.25 7.77 2.24
N PHE A 57 -3.54 7.04 3.09
CA PHE A 57 -4.10 6.02 3.97
C PHE A 57 -3.46 6.05 5.35
N GLY A 58 -4.05 5.27 6.27
CA GLY A 58 -3.38 4.96 7.52
C GLY A 58 -3.91 3.71 8.21
N GLY A 59 -3.03 3.03 8.93
CA GLY A 59 -3.33 1.81 9.69
C GLY A 59 -3.22 2.06 11.20
N ASP A 60 -4.15 1.51 11.97
CA ASP A 60 -4.11 1.60 13.43
C ASP A 60 -2.99 0.74 14.00
N LEU A 61 -2.10 1.36 14.76
CA LEU A 61 -1.00 0.67 15.45
C LEU A 61 -1.19 0.67 16.98
N SER A 62 -2.33 1.13 17.49
CA SER A 62 -2.55 1.31 18.93
C SER A 62 -2.39 0.00 19.72
N GLY A 63 -2.78 -1.14 19.15
CA GLY A 63 -2.60 -2.47 19.75
C GLY A 63 -1.16 -2.99 19.82
N TYR A 64 -0.21 -2.26 19.23
CA TYR A 64 1.21 -2.61 19.18
C TYR A 64 2.11 -1.64 19.95
N ALA A 65 1.53 -0.72 20.73
CA ALA A 65 2.28 0.22 21.54
C ALA A 65 3.24 -0.52 22.51
N GLY A 66 4.50 -0.08 22.54
CA GLY A 66 5.55 -0.68 23.38
C GLY A 66 6.04 -2.06 22.94
N LYS A 67 5.52 -2.59 21.83
CA LYS A 67 5.93 -3.91 21.29
C LYS A 67 6.93 -3.74 20.16
N ASN A 68 7.84 -4.70 20.03
CA ASN A 68 8.71 -4.79 18.87
C ASN A 68 7.98 -5.53 17.75
N ILE A 69 7.58 -4.79 16.72
CA ILE A 69 6.88 -5.30 15.56
C ILE A 69 7.69 -5.07 14.29
N LYS A 70 7.43 -5.88 13.26
CA LYS A 70 7.89 -5.60 11.89
C LYS A 70 6.69 -5.19 11.05
N LEU A 71 6.81 -4.08 10.34
CA LEU A 71 5.89 -3.70 9.27
C LEU A 71 6.46 -4.20 7.95
N ILE A 72 5.67 -4.96 7.21
CA ILE A 72 6.04 -5.53 5.92
C ILE A 72 5.18 -4.86 4.87
N PHE A 73 5.81 -4.12 3.96
CA PHE A 73 5.15 -3.45 2.85
C PHE A 73 5.34 -4.30 1.61
N SER A 74 4.25 -4.69 0.98
CA SER A 74 4.24 -5.55 -0.20
C SER A 74 3.55 -4.85 -1.35
N THR A 75 4.18 -4.89 -2.51
CA THR A 75 3.59 -4.49 -3.78
C THR A 75 3.37 -5.77 -4.58
N LEU A 76 2.10 -6.08 -4.86
CA LEU A 76 1.67 -7.31 -5.50
C LEU A 76 1.03 -7.02 -6.86
N PRO A 77 1.13 -7.96 -7.81
CA PRO A 77 0.50 -7.83 -9.12
C PRO A 77 -1.01 -7.54 -9.06
N GLY A 78 -1.54 -7.05 -10.17
CA GLY A 78 -2.97 -6.96 -10.43
C GLY A 78 -3.66 -8.32 -10.60
N PRO A 79 -4.96 -8.33 -10.90
CA PRO A 79 -5.78 -9.54 -10.95
C PRO A 79 -5.30 -10.63 -11.92
N ASN A 80 -4.55 -10.28 -12.97
CA ASN A 80 -4.03 -11.23 -13.96
C ASN A 80 -2.64 -11.78 -13.58
N ASN A 81 -2.09 -11.38 -12.44
CA ASN A 81 -0.74 -11.75 -11.99
C ASN A 81 0.35 -11.38 -13.02
N ASP A 82 0.11 -10.30 -13.78
CA ASP A 82 1.09 -9.67 -14.65
C ASP A 82 1.77 -8.54 -13.89
N THR A 83 3.09 -8.41 -14.05
CA THR A 83 3.89 -7.34 -13.40
C THR A 83 4.28 -6.23 -14.35
N SER A 84 3.81 -6.33 -15.60
CA SER A 84 4.05 -5.34 -16.64
C SER A 84 3.38 -4.03 -16.27
N TRP A 85 4.18 -2.96 -16.16
CA TRP A 85 3.73 -1.60 -15.83
C TRP A 85 3.25 -1.39 -14.39
N ASP A 86 3.64 -2.26 -13.46
CA ASP A 86 3.41 -2.11 -12.03
C ASP A 86 4.37 -1.09 -11.40
N TRP A 87 4.42 0.12 -11.97
CA TRP A 87 5.30 1.19 -11.54
C TRP A 87 4.72 1.88 -10.31
N ALA A 88 4.85 1.20 -9.17
CA ALA A 88 4.22 1.51 -7.92
C ALA A 88 5.13 2.25 -6.95
N TRP A 89 4.53 3.15 -6.15
CA TRP A 89 5.26 3.97 -5.18
C TRP A 89 4.57 3.99 -3.82
N TRP A 90 5.38 3.92 -2.76
CA TRP A 90 4.97 4.21 -1.38
C TRP A 90 5.41 5.62 -0.99
N GLY A 91 4.44 6.47 -0.63
CA GLY A 91 4.65 7.87 -0.28
C GLY A 91 4.77 8.08 1.22
N ALA A 92 5.87 8.72 1.64
CA ALA A 92 6.13 9.22 3.00
C ALA A 92 5.62 8.35 4.18
N PRO A 93 6.00 7.06 4.28
CA PRO A 93 5.58 6.24 5.40
C PRO A 93 6.07 6.82 6.74
N MET A 94 5.15 7.03 7.67
CA MET A 94 5.44 7.67 8.95
C MET A 94 4.62 7.04 10.06
N ILE A 95 5.27 6.72 11.18
CA ILE A 95 4.58 6.40 12.42
C ILE A 95 4.34 7.71 13.16
N VAL A 96 3.07 8.03 13.41
CA VAL A 96 2.68 9.15 14.26
C VAL A 96 2.18 8.62 15.60
N GLY A 97 2.69 9.17 16.69
CA GLY A 97 2.37 8.73 18.04
C GLY A 97 2.31 9.91 19.00
N GLY A 98 1.54 9.71 20.06
CA GLY A 98 1.35 10.57 21.22
C GLY A 98 0.82 9.73 22.36
#